data_AF-A0A4R4Z2L6-F1
#
_entry.id   AF-A0A4R4Z2L6-F1
#
_cell.length_a   1.000
_cell.length_b   1.000
_cell.length_c   1.000
_cell.angle_alpha   90.00
_cell.angle_beta   90.00
_cell.angle_gamma   90.00
#
_symmetry.space_group_name_H-M   'P 1'
#
loop_
_entity.id
_entity.type
_entity.pdbx_description
1 polymer ?
#
loop_
_entity_poly.entity_id
_entity_poly.type
_entity_poly.pdbx_seq_one_letter_code
_entity_poly.pdbx_strand_id
1 'polypeptide(L)' 'MEYDVLPGGGREAGVVEWIGYRATAVLPIFPPIGPAPAALPSPYAPVGDAALPAVTDDTYTWI' A
#
# COMPACT_ATOMS: atom_id res chain seq x y z
N MET A 1 0.60 15.39 -11.63
CA MET A 1 -0.84 15.18 -11.38
C MET A 1 -1.22 13.96 -12.16
N GLU A 2 -1.52 12.88 -11.43
CA GLU A 2 -2.12 11.66 -11.97
C GLU A 2 -3.65 11.88 -12.03
N TYR A 3 -4.32 11.26 -13.00
CA TYR A 3 -5.75 11.46 -13.23
C TYR A 3 -6.44 10.13 -13.53
N ASP A 4 -7.36 9.73 -12.65
CA ASP A 4 -8.22 8.59 -12.86
C ASP A 4 -9.36 8.94 -13.83
N VAL A 5 -9.65 8.04 -14.76
CA VAL A 5 -10.78 8.20 -15.69
C VAL A 5 -12.04 7.63 -15.04
N LEU A 6 -13.04 8.49 -14.89
CA LEU A 6 -14.33 8.11 -14.32
C LEU A 6 -15.27 7.55 -15.40
N PRO A 7 -16.25 6.71 -15.00
CA PRO A 7 -17.37 6.37 -15.88
C PRO A 7 -18.04 7.64 -16.42
N GLY A 8 -18.23 7.70 -17.74
CA GLY A 8 -18.77 8.89 -18.42
C GLY A 8 -17.73 9.87 -18.97
N GLY A 9 -16.44 9.53 -18.91
CA GLY A 9 -15.36 10.29 -19.57
C GLY A 9 -14.84 11.50 -18.78
N GLY A 10 -15.27 11.64 -17.53
CA GLY A 10 -14.70 12.59 -16.58
C GLY A 10 -13.33 12.16 -16.07
N ARG A 11 -12.66 13.04 -15.34
CA ARG A 11 -11.37 12.77 -14.70
C ARG A 11 -11.32 13.30 -13.28
N GLU A 12 -10.74 12.52 -12.38
CA GLU A 12 -10.45 12.92 -11.00
C GLU A 12 -8.95 13.08 -10.83
N ALA A 13 -8.51 14.15 -10.16
CA ALA A 13 -7.09 14.35 -9.87
C ALA A 13 -6.71 13.64 -8.58
N GLY A 14 -5.69 12.77 -8.63
CA GLY A 14 -5.15 12.14 -7.44
C GLY A 14 -4.51 13.14 -6.48
N VAL A 15 -4.53 12.84 -5.18
CA VAL A 15 -3.84 13.60 -4.13
C VAL A 15 -2.62 12.82 -3.66
N VAL A 16 -1.49 13.52 -3.48
CA VAL A 16 -0.28 12.95 -2.89
C VAL A 16 -0.13 13.46 -1.46
N GLU A 17 -0.06 12.53 -0.51
CA GLU A 17 0.18 12.82 0.90
C GLU A 17 1.50 12.17 1.36
N TRP A 18 2.30 12.92 2.11
CA TRP A 18 3.49 12.40 2.76
C TRP A 18 3.16 12.02 4.20
N ILE A 19 3.21 10.72 4.49
CA ILE A 19 2.94 10.16 5.81
C ILE A 19 4.20 9.47 6.37
N GLY A 20 4.27 9.34 7.70
CA GLY A 20 5.34 8.57 8.33
C GLY A 20 5.25 7.09 7.95
N TYR A 21 6.38 6.44 7.66
CA TYR A 21 6.39 5.04 7.18
C TYR A 21 5.70 4.05 8.15
N ARG A 22 5.65 4.34 9.45
CA ARG A 22 4.91 3.54 10.43
C ARG A 22 3.39 3.57 10.24
N ALA A 23 2.86 4.64 9.63
CA ALA A 23 1.42 4.77 9.35
C ALA A 23 0.95 3.75 8.31
N THR A 24 1.86 3.19 7.50
CA THR A 24 1.54 2.11 6.55
C THR A 24 0.91 0.88 7.20
N ALA A 25 1.09 0.67 8.51
CA ALA A 25 0.53 -0.46 9.27
C ALA A 25 -1.00 -0.61 9.15
N VAL A 26 -1.71 0.50 8.93
CA VAL A 26 -3.18 0.53 8.91
C VAL A 26 -3.76 1.06 7.59
N LEU A 27 -2.91 1.33 6.59
CA LEU A 27 -3.40 1.78 5.30
C LEU A 27 -4.01 0.61 4.52
N PRO A 28 -5.09 0.85 3.76
CA PRO A 28 -5.70 -0.16 2.91
C PRO A 28 -4.88 -0.39 1.62
N ILE A 29 -3.61 -0.77 1.77
CA ILE A 29 -2.72 -1.09 0.65
C ILE A 29 -3.03 -2.52 0.19
N PHE A 30 -3.20 -2.71 -1.12
CA PHE A 30 -3.27 -4.04 -1.73
C PHE A 30 -2.00 -4.32 -2.57
N PRO A 31 -1.37 -5.51 -2.44
CA PRO A 31 -1.65 -6.56 -1.44
C PRO A 31 -1.45 -6.04 0.00
N PRO A 32 -1.94 -6.73 1.06
CA PRO A 32 -1.93 -6.26 2.46
C PRO A 32 -0.51 -6.22 3.06
N ILE A 33 0.36 -5.42 2.45
CA ILE A 33 1.78 -5.32 2.76
C ILE A 33 2.05 -4.30 3.85
N GLY A 34 1.10 -3.41 4.17
CA GLY A 34 1.26 -2.28 5.08
C GLY A 34 1.99 -2.57 6.40
N PRO A 35 1.73 -3.70 7.10
CA PRO A 35 2.47 -4.05 8.31
C PRO A 35 3.99 -4.26 8.11
N ALA A 36 4.42 -4.75 6.95
CA ALA A 36 5.82 -5.06 6.67
C ALA A 36 6.75 -3.82 6.66
N PRO A 37 6.49 -2.75 5.88
CA PRO A 37 7.29 -1.55 5.94
C PRO A 37 7.18 -0.85 7.30
N ALA A 38 6.01 -0.87 7.96
CA ALA A 38 5.85 -0.25 9.28
C ALA A 38 6.74 -0.87 10.37
N ALA A 39 7.08 -2.15 10.22
CA ALA A 39 7.95 -2.90 11.13
C ALA A 39 9.45 -2.66 10.91
N LEU A 40 9.85 -1.96 9.83
CA LEU A 40 11.27 -1.71 9.57
C LEU A 40 11.93 -0.88 10.69
N PRO A 41 13.21 -1.17 11.04
CA PRO A 41 13.93 -0.40 12.07
C PRO A 41 14.07 1.08 11.75
N SER A 42 14.16 1.43 10.47
CA SER A 42 14.25 2.81 9.96
C SER A 42 13.62 2.88 8.56
N PRO A 43 13.25 4.09 8.08
CA PRO A 43 12.71 4.25 6.72
C PRO A 43 13.71 3.89 5.60
N TYR A 44 14.99 3.75 5.94
CA TYR A 44 16.07 3.39 5.00
C TYR A 44 16.70 2.03 5.33
N ALA A 45 16.03 1.21 6.14
CA ALA A 45 16.56 -0.09 6.52
C ALA A 45 16.76 -0.98 5.29
N PRO A 46 17.94 -1.61 5.12
CA PRO A 46 18.16 -2.52 4.00
C PRO A 46 17.28 -3.77 4.15
N VAL A 47 16.66 -4.21 3.06
CA VAL A 47 15.84 -5.41 3.01
C VAL A 47 16.55 -6.44 2.13
N GLY A 48 17.10 -7.49 2.74
CA GLY A 48 17.81 -8.55 2.03
C GLY A 48 16.88 -9.57 1.37
N ASP A 49 15.72 -9.80 1.98
CA ASP A 49 14.62 -10.59 1.43
C ASP A 49 13.31 -9.84 1.67
N ALA A 50 12.62 -9.50 0.59
CA ALA A 50 11.35 -8.78 0.62
C ALA A 50 10.15 -9.72 0.39
N ALA A 51 10.38 -11.03 0.37
CA ALA A 51 9.30 -12.00 0.25
C ALA A 51 8.37 -11.90 1.46
N LEU A 52 7.07 -11.77 1.17
CA LEU A 52 6.01 -11.83 2.16
C LEU A 52 5.21 -13.13 1.96
N PRO A 53 4.50 -13.61 2.99
CA PRO A 53 3.57 -14.72 2.84
C PRO A 53 2.61 -14.48 1.66
N ALA A 54 2.31 -15.55 0.94
CA ALA A 54 1.39 -15.48 -0.18
C ALA A 54 0.00 -15.00 0.29
N VAL A 55 -0.62 -14.13 -0.49
CA VAL A 55 -2.03 -13.79 -0.35
C VAL A 55 -2.84 -14.91 -0.99
N THR A 56 -3.56 -15.66 -0.17
CA THR A 56 -4.49 -16.72 -0.60
C THR A 56 -5.92 -16.35 -0.22
N ASP A 57 -6.89 -17.05 -0.83
CA ASP A 57 -8.32 -16.90 -0.50
C ASP A 57 -8.63 -17.15 0.99
N ASP A 58 -7.82 -17.99 1.67
CA ASP A 58 -7.95 -18.23 3.12
C ASP A 58 -7.47 -17.04 3.97
N THR A 59 -6.55 -16.24 3.43
CA THR A 59 -5.88 -15.14 4.16
C THR A 59 -6.41 -13.76 3.77
N TYR A 60 -7.18 -13.66 2.68
CA TYR A 60 -7.69 -12.41 2.17
C TYR A 60 -9.00 -12.60 1.41
N THR A 61 -9.96 -11.72 1.68
CA THR A 61 -11.21 -11.63 0.95
C THR A 61 -11.31 -10.27 0.29
N TRP A 62 -11.63 -10.25 -1.00
CA TRP A 62 -11.97 -9.01 -1.72
C TRP A 62 -13.23 -8.40 -1.10
N ILE A 63 -13.10 -7.18 -0.58
CA ILE A 63 -14.22 -6.35 -0.10
C ILE A 63 -14.92 -5.62 -1.23
#